data_AF-A0AAV1QJC7-F1
#
_entry.id   AF-A0AAV1QJC7-F1
#
_cell.length_a   1.000
_cell.length_b   1.000
_cell.length_c   1.000
_cell.angle_alpha   90.00
_cell.angle_beta   90.00
_cell.angle_gamma   90.00
#
_symmetry.space_group_name_H-M   'P 1'
#
loop_
_entity.id
_entity.type
_entity.pdbx_description
1 polymer ?
#
loop_
_entity_poly.entity_id
_entity_poly.type
_entity_poly.pdbx_seq_one_letter_code
_entity_poly.pdbx_strand_id
1 'polypeptide(L)' 'DHTAKAAQACAAFSDVCRQLREIEGVRFGLLYPARFHITYGGQQRDFTSQEEATY' A
#
# COMPACT_ATOMS: atom_id res chain seq x y z
N ASP A 1 2.27 -3.66 21.38
CA ASP A 1 2.95 -4.28 20.21
C ASP A 1 2.58 -3.61 18.89
N HIS A 2 3.17 -2.43 18.59
CA HIS A 2 2.89 -1.70 17.34
C HIS A 2 3.83 -2.08 16.18
N THR A 3 4.98 -2.68 16.49
CA THR A 3 6.05 -2.97 15.53
C THR A 3 5.75 -4.18 14.64
N ALA A 4 5.12 -5.22 15.19
CA ALA A 4 4.79 -6.44 14.45
C ALA A 4 3.68 -6.21 13.41
N LYS A 5 2.64 -5.45 13.76
CA LYS A 5 1.54 -5.09 12.85
C LYS A 5 2.03 -4.23 11.69
N ALA A 6 2.93 -3.28 11.95
CA ALA A 6 3.55 -2.45 10.93
C ALA A 6 4.41 -3.28 9.96
N ALA A 7 5.21 -4.22 10.48
CA ALA A 7 6.02 -5.11 9.66
C ALA A 7 5.18 -6.02 8.74
N GLN A 8 4.07 -6.55 9.26
CA GLN A 8 3.13 -7.37 8.48
C GLN A 8 2.45 -6.54 7.37
N ALA A 9 2.05 -5.31 7.66
CA ALA A 9 1.48 -4.41 6.66
C ALA A 9 2.50 -4.08 5.57
N CYS A 10 3.75 -3.76 5.93
CA CYS A 10 4.84 -3.53 4.96
C CYS A 10 5.10 -4.76 4.06
N ALA A 11 5.04 -5.97 4.60
CA ALA A 11 5.16 -7.19 3.81
C ALA A 11 3.99 -7.33 2.82
N ALA A 12 2.75 -7.14 3.28
CA ALA A 12 1.58 -7.17 2.40
C ALA A 12 1.64 -6.09 1.29
N PHE A 13 2.08 -4.88 1.62
CA PHE A 13 2.27 -3.82 0.63
C PHE A 13 3.37 -4.14 -0.38
N SER A 14 4.36 -4.96 -0.04
CA SER A 14 5.41 -5.38 -0.97
C SER A 14 4.86 -6.25 -2.10
N ASP A 15 3.95 -7.18 -1.77
CA ASP A 15 3.26 -8.00 -2.78
C ASP A 15 2.34 -7.17 -3.67
N VAL A 16 1.60 -6.22 -3.07
CA VAL A 16 0.75 -5.26 -3.79
C VAL A 16 1.60 -4.38 -4.72
N CYS A 17 2.74 -3.86 -4.25
CA CYS A 17 3.67 -3.10 -5.09
C CYS A 17 4.15 -3.90 -6.30
N ARG A 18 4.35 -5.21 -6.15
CA ARG A 18 4.77 -6.07 -7.27
C ARG A 18 3.68 -6.15 -8.33
N GLN A 19 2.42 -6.36 -7.93
CA GLN A 19 1.28 -6.40 -8.85
C GLN A 19 1.03 -5.05 -9.54
N LEU A 20 1.17 -3.95 -8.80
CA LEU A 20 0.95 -2.60 -9.33
C LEU A 20 2.03 -2.17 -10.34
N ARG A 21 3.25 -2.73 -10.27
CA ARG A 21 4.31 -2.47 -11.27
C ARG A 21 3.94 -2.94 -12.67
N GLU A 22 3.04 -3.91 -12.79
CA GLU A 22 2.58 -4.44 -14.07
C GLU A 22 1.48 -3.57 -14.69
N ILE A 23 0.93 -2.60 -13.95
CA ILE A 23 -0.14 -1.71 -14.41
C ILE A 23 0.46 -0.37 -14.86
N GLU A 24 0.36 -0.11 -16.15
CA GLU A 24 0.83 1.15 -16.74
C GLU A 24 0.00 2.34 -16.24
N GLY A 25 0.68 3.39 -15.77
CA GLY A 25 0.03 4.61 -15.25
C GLY A 25 -0.33 4.58 -13.76
N VAL A 26 -0.02 3.50 -13.03
CA VAL A 26 -0.11 3.49 -11.56
C VAL A 26 1.13 4.14 -10.94
N ARG A 27 0.91 5.04 -9.98
CA ARG A 27 1.95 5.57 -9.09
C ARG A 27 1.65 5.13 -7.67
N PHE A 28 2.64 4.65 -6.94
CA PHE A 28 2.45 4.21 -5.56
C PHE A 28 3.65 4.57 -4.68
N GLY A 29 3.44 4.57 -3.37
CA GLY A 29 4.50 4.83 -2.41
C GLY A 29 4.14 4.39 -1.00
N LEU A 30 5.15 3.91 -0.28
CA LEU A 30 5.07 3.47 1.10
C LEU A 30 5.67 4.53 2.02
N LEU A 31 4.87 5.01 2.96
CA LEU A 31 5.20 6.01 3.97
C LEU A 31 5.28 5.32 5.35
N TYR A 32 6.28 5.69 6.14
CA TYR A 32 6.43 5.20 7.52
C TYR A 32 5.29 5.72 8.42
N PRO A 33 4.74 4.92 9.37
CA PRO A 33 5.12 3.54 9.71
C PRO A 33 4.39 2.42 8.95
N ALA A 34 3.37 2.68 8.13
CA ALA A 34 2.67 1.68 7.28
C ALA A 34 1.55 2.33 6.43
N ARG A 35 1.82 3.48 5.82
CA ARG A 35 0.83 4.19 4.98
C ARG A 35 1.14 3.91 3.52
N PHE A 36 0.20 3.36 2.79
CA PHE A 36 0.39 3.08 1.37
C PHE A 36 -0.50 3.99 0.55
N HIS A 37 0.09 4.77 -0.35
CA HIS A 37 -0.68 5.57 -1.30
C HIS A 37 -0.61 4.94 -2.68
N ILE A 38 -1.73 4.92 -3.39
CA ILE A 38 -1.83 4.54 -4.79
C ILE A 38 -2.56 5.66 -5.53
N THR A 39 -2.02 6.07 -6.66
CA THR A 39 -2.66 6.98 -7.61
C THR A 39 -2.82 6.28 -8.95
N TYR A 40 -4.04 6.21 -9.46
CA TYR A 40 -4.36 5.67 -10.78
C TYR A 40 -5.47 6.48 -11.42
N GLY A 41 -5.28 6.89 -12.68
CA GLY A 41 -6.32 7.62 -13.44
C GLY A 41 -6.80 8.93 -12.78
N GLY A 42 -5.95 9.59 -11.98
CA GLY A 42 -6.31 10.81 -11.25
C GLY A 42 -7.05 10.57 -9.93
N GLN A 43 -7.32 9.33 -9.55
CA GLN A 43 -7.82 8.97 -8.22
C GLN A 43 -6.66 8.55 -7.31
N GLN A 44 -6.55 9.20 -6.16
CA GLN A 44 -5.65 8.80 -5.09
C GLN A 44 -6.44 8.01 -4.04
N ARG A 45 -5.90 6.87 -3.62
CA ARG A 45 -6.37 6.14 -2.44
C ARG A 45 -5.21 5.97 -1.47
N ASP A 46 -5.48 6.31 -0.23
CA ASP A 46 -4.56 6.16 0.89
C ASP A 46 -5.05 5.01 1.76
N PHE A 47 -4.19 4.02 1.97
CA PHE A 47 -4.45 2.88 2.84
C PHE A 47 -3.65 3.07 4.11
N THR A 48 -4.36 3.25 5.22
CA THR A 48 -3.73 3.49 6.53
C THR A 48 -3.63 2.22 7.37
N SER A 49 -4.24 1.11 6.92
CA SER A 49 -4.22 -0.19 7.57
C SER A 49 -4.50 -1.31 6.55
N GLN A 50 -3.92 -2.49 6.77
CA GLN A 50 -4.15 -3.69 5.96
C GLN A 50 -5.64 -4.06 5.86
N GLU A 51 -6.42 -3.78 6.91
CA GLU A 51 -7.87 -4.03 6.98
C GLU A 51 -8.66 -3.18 5.96
N GLU A 52 -8.18 -1.98 5.61
CA GLU A 52 -8.81 -1.09 4.62
C GLU A 52 -8.52 -1.52 3.17
N ALA A 53 -7.39 -2.20 2.93
CA ALA A 53 -6.97 -2.61 1.59
C ALA A 53 -7.63 -3.92 1.10
N THR A 54 -8.49 -4.53 1.93
CA THR A 54 -9.12 -5.83 1.64
C THR A 54 -10.59 -5.69 1.21
N TYR A 55 -11.16 -4.47 1.21
CA TYR A 55 -12.58 -4.23 0.87
C TYR A 55 -12.79 -3.55 -0.48
#